data_AF-A0A959DFB0-F1
#
_entry.id   AF-A0A959DFB0-F1
#
_cell.length_a   1.000
_cell.length_b   1.000
_cell.length_c   1.000
_cell.angle_alpha   90.00
_cell.angle_beta   90.00
_cell.angle_gamma   90.00
#
_symmetry.space_group_name_H-M   'P 1'
#
loop_
_entity.id
_entity.type
_entity.pdbx_description
1 polymer ?
#
loop_
_entity_poly.entity_id
_entity_poly.type
_entity_poly.pdbx_seq_one_letter_code
_entity_poly.pdbx_strand_id
1 'polypeptide(L)'
;LIAKEGDKQSQKNAADIKQLQEDLAQEKEDNKQNPEEKKEALMEIIADYNQQFGTNHSFAEENFKKGKRQNHLRDKDIERIVKTYRNRPKEPIERYARSVSMEEIEKNGYNLNISRYVSTAEPEKKIDLNEVNERLASINERIQTHADEHNEFLKELGLKAI
;
A
#
# COMPACT_ATOMS: atom_id res chain seq x y z
N LEU A 1 -7.99 -38.09 28.41
CA LEU A 1 -6.72 -37.50 27.92
C LEU A 1 -6.92 -36.15 27.22
N ILE A 2 -8.09 -35.88 26.62
CA ILE A 2 -8.36 -34.69 25.78
C ILE A 2 -8.42 -33.35 26.54
N ALA A 3 -8.82 -33.33 27.83
CA ALA A 3 -9.00 -32.08 28.59
C ALA A 3 -7.69 -31.32 28.93
N LYS A 4 -6.53 -31.99 28.95
CA LYS A 4 -5.23 -31.36 29.25
C LYS A 4 -4.57 -30.70 28.04
N GLU A 5 -4.96 -31.09 26.82
CA GLU A 5 -4.41 -30.52 25.58
C GLU A 5 -5.08 -29.18 25.22
N GLY A 6 -6.40 -29.06 25.42
CA GLY A 6 -7.13 -27.80 25.20
C GLY A 6 -6.71 -26.65 26.12
N ASP A 7 -6.37 -26.97 27.37
CA ASP A 7 -5.88 -25.98 28.36
C ASP A 7 -4.46 -25.51 28.04
N LYS A 8 -3.56 -26.42 27.62
CA LYS A 8 -2.21 -26.06 27.14
C LYS A 8 -2.24 -25.22 25.86
N GLN A 9 -3.11 -25.55 24.91
CA GLN A 9 -3.25 -24.76 23.69
C GLN A 9 -3.80 -23.36 23.98
N SER A 10 -4.75 -23.24 24.91
CA SER A 10 -5.31 -21.94 25.32
C SER A 10 -4.27 -21.07 26.02
N GLN A 11 -3.45 -21.66 26.89
CA GLN A 11 -2.33 -20.97 27.55
C GLN A 11 -1.26 -20.53 26.54
N LYS A 12 -0.96 -21.36 25.53
CA LYS A 12 -0.03 -21.02 24.46
C LYS A 12 -0.54 -19.86 23.60
N ASN A 13 -1.80 -19.93 23.16
CA ASN A 13 -2.43 -18.84 22.40
C ASN A 13 -2.46 -17.52 23.19
N ALA A 14 -2.69 -17.57 24.51
CA ALA A 14 -2.66 -16.39 25.37
C ALA A 14 -1.24 -15.80 25.51
N ALA A 15 -0.21 -16.65 25.58
CA ALA A 15 1.18 -16.23 25.60
C ALA A 15 1.59 -15.58 24.27
N ASP A 16 1.19 -16.17 23.14
CA ASP A 16 1.47 -15.64 21.79
C ASP A 16 0.79 -14.27 21.58
N ILE A 17 -0.46 -14.11 22.04
CA ILE A 17 -1.16 -12.81 22.00
C ILE A 17 -0.44 -11.76 22.85
N LYS A 18 0.05 -12.15 24.03
CA LYS A 18 0.76 -11.23 24.92
C LYS A 18 2.10 -10.81 24.32
N GLN A 19 2.83 -11.74 23.71
CA GLN A 19 4.07 -11.45 22.99
C GLN A 19 3.83 -10.48 21.84
N LEU A 20 2.80 -10.73 21.00
CA LEU A 20 2.43 -9.81 19.92
C LEU A 20 2.06 -8.42 20.44
N GLN A 21 1.42 -8.30 21.61
CA GLN A 21 1.11 -7.00 22.21
C GLN A 21 2.36 -6.25 22.70
N GLU A 22 3.33 -6.97 23.25
CA GLU A 22 4.61 -6.41 23.69
C GLU A 22 5.46 -5.97 22.48
N ASP A 23 5.56 -6.81 21.45
CA ASP A 23 6.26 -6.50 20.21
C ASP A 23 5.65 -5.27 19.51
N LEU A 24 4.32 -5.16 19.48
CA LEU A 24 3.62 -4.02 18.89
C LEU A 24 3.86 -2.71 19.66
N ALA A 25 4.05 -2.78 20.98
CA ALA A 25 4.38 -1.62 21.80
C ALA A 25 5.82 -1.15 21.56
N GLN A 26 6.75 -2.11 21.46
CA GLN A 26 8.15 -1.84 21.15
C GLN A 26 8.30 -1.27 19.73
N GLU A 27 7.67 -1.88 18.73
CA GLU A 27 7.69 -1.44 17.34
C GLU A 27 7.15 -0.01 17.18
N LYS A 28 6.11 0.36 17.94
CA LYS A 28 5.59 1.73 17.98
C LYS A 28 6.59 2.73 18.54
N GLU A 29 7.38 2.34 19.54
CA GLU A 29 8.41 3.21 20.11
C GLU A 29 9.60 3.33 19.18
N ASP A 30 10.03 2.22 18.58
CA ASP A 30 11.09 2.20 17.58
C ASP A 30 10.68 3.05 16.37
N ASN A 31 9.42 3.02 15.95
CA ASN A 31 8.89 3.84 14.85
C ASN A 31 8.86 5.35 15.13
N LYS A 32 9.06 5.78 16.38
CA LYS A 32 9.29 7.20 16.70
C LYS A 32 10.74 7.63 16.49
N GLN A 33 11.68 6.68 16.48
CA GLN A 33 13.09 6.94 16.24
C GLN A 33 13.36 7.04 14.73
N ASN A 34 14.05 8.10 14.32
CA ASN A 34 14.45 8.39 12.94
C ASN A 34 13.33 8.20 11.88
N PRO A 35 12.19 8.90 12.04
CA PRO A 35 11.02 8.69 11.19
C PRO A 35 11.27 9.02 9.71
N GLU A 36 12.18 9.95 9.40
CA GLU A 36 12.51 10.30 8.02
C GLU A 36 13.39 9.23 7.36
N GLU A 37 14.42 8.71 8.03
CA GLU A 37 15.25 7.61 7.52
C GLU A 37 14.42 6.35 7.29
N LYS A 38 13.51 6.03 8.22
CA LYS A 38 12.57 4.92 8.05
C LYS A 38 11.62 5.12 6.88
N LYS A 39 11.20 6.36 6.64
CA LYS A 39 10.33 6.69 5.51
C LYS A 39 11.07 6.64 4.17
N GLU A 40 12.35 7.02 4.14
CA GLU A 40 13.21 6.81 2.97
C GLU A 40 13.40 5.32 2.68
N ALA A 41 13.78 4.53 3.69
CA ALA A 41 13.91 3.08 3.54
C ALA A 41 12.60 2.41 3.10
N LEU A 42 11.46 2.85 3.62
CA LEU A 42 10.15 2.35 3.21
C LEU A 42 9.81 2.72 1.77
N MET A 43 10.17 3.93 1.32
CA MET A 43 10.01 4.33 -0.08
C MET A 43 10.88 3.50 -1.01
N GLU A 44 12.12 3.18 -0.61
CA GLU A 44 13.03 2.31 -1.35
C GLU A 44 12.47 0.89 -1.46
N ILE A 45 11.99 0.30 -0.35
CA ILE A 45 11.34 -1.02 -0.35
C ILE A 45 10.12 -1.05 -1.26
N ILE A 46 9.30 0.00 -1.25
CA ILE A 46 8.12 0.10 -2.11
C ILE A 46 8.52 0.24 -3.58
N ALA A 47 9.59 0.99 -3.88
CA ALA A 47 10.11 1.12 -5.23
C ALA A 47 10.64 -0.22 -5.76
N ASP A 48 11.42 -0.94 -4.97
CA ASP A 48 11.92 -2.28 -5.29
C ASP A 48 10.78 -3.29 -5.48
N TYR A 49 9.78 -3.26 -4.59
CA TYR A 49 8.60 -4.13 -4.69
C TYR A 49 7.79 -3.82 -5.96
N ASN A 50 7.61 -2.54 -6.29
CA ASN A 50 6.97 -2.11 -7.52
C ASN A 50 7.73 -2.62 -8.76
N GLN A 51 9.06 -2.50 -8.74
CA GLN A 51 9.93 -2.99 -9.82
C GLN A 51 9.88 -4.52 -9.95
N GLN A 52 9.91 -5.24 -8.83
CA GLN A 52 9.94 -6.71 -8.83
C GLN A 52 8.61 -7.34 -9.23
N PHE A 53 7.48 -6.74 -8.85
CA PHE A 53 6.16 -7.35 -9.01
C PHE A 53 5.24 -6.60 -9.97
N GLY A 54 5.76 -5.64 -10.75
CA GLY A 54 4.96 -4.84 -11.69
C GLY A 54 3.85 -4.04 -11.00
N THR A 55 4.02 -3.73 -9.71
CA THR A 55 3.01 -3.03 -8.92
C THR A 55 3.27 -1.53 -8.90
N ASN A 56 2.30 -0.77 -8.39
CA ASN A 56 2.37 0.70 -8.35
C ASN A 56 1.87 1.20 -6.98
N HIS A 57 2.44 0.66 -5.91
CA HIS A 57 2.21 1.11 -4.55
C HIS A 57 2.92 2.44 -4.35
N SER A 58 2.23 3.44 -3.81
CA SER A 58 2.81 4.75 -3.53
C SER A 58 2.57 5.07 -2.07
N PHE A 59 3.65 5.46 -1.37
CA PHE A 59 3.52 6.19 -0.11
C PHE A 59 3.17 7.64 -0.45
N ALA A 60 1.96 7.86 -0.97
CA ALA A 60 1.44 9.20 -1.15
C ALA A 60 1.07 9.72 0.23
N GLU A 61 2.04 10.27 0.96
CA GLU A 61 1.70 11.20 2.02
C GLU A 61 0.86 12.30 1.37
N GLU A 62 -0.38 12.45 1.83
CA GLU A 62 -1.18 13.63 1.53
C GLU A 62 -0.29 14.87 1.73
N ASN A 63 -0.48 15.93 0.94
CA ASN A 63 0.36 17.15 0.97
C ASN A 63 0.15 17.99 2.25
N PHE A 64 -0.05 17.32 3.39
CA PHE A 64 -0.24 17.83 4.72
C PHE A 64 0.03 16.72 5.75
N LYS A 65 0.33 17.11 6.98
CA LYS A 65 0.29 16.24 8.15
C LYS A 65 -1.14 16.17 8.68
N LYS A 66 -1.72 14.97 8.71
CA LYS A 66 -3.06 14.75 9.25
C LYS A 66 -3.09 15.08 10.74
N GLY A 67 -4.08 15.85 11.17
CA GLY A 67 -4.34 16.13 12.57
C GLY A 67 -5.75 15.71 12.99
N LYS A 68 -6.06 15.83 14.29
CA LYS A 68 -7.33 15.31 14.84
C LYS A 68 -8.56 16.14 14.44
N ARG A 69 -8.43 17.46 14.42
CA ARG A 69 -9.49 18.41 14.02
C ARG A 69 -9.17 19.14 12.73
N GLN A 70 -7.88 19.38 12.49
CA GLN A 70 -7.38 20.11 11.35
C GLN A 70 -6.07 19.47 10.89
N ASN A 71 -5.84 19.54 9.59
CA ASN A 71 -4.58 19.15 8.98
C ASN A 71 -3.58 20.29 9.10
N HIS A 72 -2.30 19.95 9.18
CA HIS A 72 -1.21 20.91 9.33
C HIS A 72 -0.30 20.83 8.10
N LEU A 73 0.05 21.98 7.53
CA LEU A 73 1.06 22.03 6.48
C LEU A 73 2.45 21.95 7.13
N ARG A 74 3.28 21.02 6.66
CA ARG A 74 4.71 20.98 6.99
C ARG A 74 5.44 21.97 6.09
N ASP A 75 6.67 22.34 6.45
CA ASP A 75 7.46 23.28 5.66
C ASP A 75 7.64 22.82 4.20
N LYS A 76 7.86 21.51 3.98
CA LYS A 76 7.94 20.91 2.64
C LYS A 76 6.64 21.07 1.83
N ASP A 77 5.48 21.01 2.49
CA ASP A 77 4.18 21.14 1.84
C ASP A 77 3.96 22.60 1.40
N ILE A 78 4.31 23.55 2.29
CA ILE A 78 4.27 24.99 2.01
C ILE A 78 5.21 25.35 0.86
N GLU A 79 6.45 24.86 0.91
CA GLU A 79 7.44 25.11 -0.14
C GLU A 79 6.93 24.62 -1.49
N ARG A 80 6.37 23.40 -1.55
CA ARG A 80 5.79 22.84 -2.77
C ARG A 80 4.67 23.72 -3.32
N ILE A 81 3.76 24.20 -2.46
CA ILE A 81 2.66 25.09 -2.86
C ILE A 81 3.22 26.39 -3.44
N VAL A 82 4.12 27.06 -2.71
CA VAL A 82 4.69 28.34 -3.12
C VAL A 82 5.48 28.21 -4.41
N LYS A 83 6.30 27.16 -4.54
CA LYS A 83 7.08 26.87 -5.75
C LYS A 83 6.16 26.64 -6.95
N THR A 84 5.11 25.86 -6.78
CA THR A 84 4.15 25.56 -7.85
C THR A 84 3.41 26.82 -8.30
N TYR A 85 2.95 27.64 -7.35
CA TYR A 85 2.28 28.90 -7.66
C TYR A 85 3.21 29.87 -8.41
N ARG A 86 4.45 30.06 -7.93
CA ARG A 86 5.42 30.98 -8.55
C ARG A 86 5.84 30.54 -9.95
N ASN A 87 6.11 29.25 -10.12
CA ASN A 87 6.58 28.72 -11.39
C ASN A 87 5.46 28.65 -12.44
N ARG A 88 4.20 28.57 -12.00
CA ARG A 88 2.99 28.49 -12.82
C ARG A 88 3.21 27.57 -14.04
N PRO A 89 3.43 26.26 -13.79
CA PRO A 89 3.77 25.33 -14.86
C PRO A 89 2.71 25.34 -15.95
N LYS A 90 3.17 25.27 -17.21
CA LYS A 90 2.30 25.17 -18.38
C LYS A 90 1.60 23.82 -18.42
N GLU A 91 2.37 22.76 -18.15
CA GLU A 91 1.84 21.41 -18.04
C GLU A 91 1.16 21.18 -16.68
N PRO A 92 0.04 20.44 -16.63
CA PRO A 92 -0.62 20.09 -15.39
C PRO A 92 0.24 19.16 -14.54
N ILE A 93 0.25 19.41 -13.23
CA ILE A 93 0.79 18.47 -12.25
C ILE A 93 -0.35 17.54 -11.84
N GLU A 94 -0.19 16.26 -12.17
CA GLU A 94 -1.19 15.22 -11.90
C GLU A 94 -1.70 15.27 -10.46
N ARG A 95 -3.03 15.26 -10.31
CA ARG A 95 -3.77 15.31 -9.02
C ARG A 95 -3.43 16.48 -8.10
N TYR A 96 -2.71 17.50 -8.58
CA TYR A 96 -2.20 18.56 -7.72
C TYR A 96 -2.53 19.98 -8.23
N ALA A 97 -2.16 20.32 -9.46
CA ALA A 97 -2.33 21.69 -9.96
C ALA A 97 -2.46 21.75 -11.48
N ARG A 98 -3.30 22.64 -11.99
CA ARG A 98 -3.44 22.93 -13.42
C ARG A 98 -3.67 24.42 -13.65
N SER A 99 -3.01 24.97 -14.68
CA SER A 99 -3.29 26.32 -15.17
C SER A 99 -4.56 26.30 -16.03
N VAL A 100 -5.53 27.15 -15.70
CA VAL A 100 -6.83 27.25 -16.38
C VAL A 100 -7.00 28.63 -17.02
N SER A 101 -7.69 28.69 -18.17
CA SER A 101 -7.98 29.95 -18.85
C SER A 101 -9.22 30.63 -18.26
N MET A 102 -9.37 31.94 -18.51
CA MET A 102 -10.54 32.69 -18.08
C MET A 102 -11.83 32.18 -18.75
N GLU A 103 -11.75 31.79 -20.03
CA GLU A 103 -12.86 31.20 -20.78
C GLU A 103 -13.37 29.91 -20.14
N GLU A 104 -12.47 29.04 -19.65
CA GLU A 104 -12.84 27.81 -18.95
C GLU A 104 -13.50 28.11 -17.60
N ILE A 105 -13.03 29.14 -16.89
CA ILE A 105 -13.62 29.61 -15.63
C ILE A 105 -15.04 30.12 -15.87
N GLU A 106 -15.24 30.92 -16.92
CA GLU A 106 -16.55 31.45 -17.30
C GLU A 106 -17.52 30.33 -17.70
N LYS A 107 -17.07 29.34 -18.49
CA LYS A 107 -17.87 28.15 -18.83
C LYS A 107 -18.32 27.36 -17.58
N ASN A 108 -17.51 27.37 -16.53
CA ASN A 108 -17.83 26.76 -15.24
C ASN A 108 -18.62 27.70 -14.30
N GLY A 109 -19.11 28.83 -14.79
CA GLY A 109 -19.90 29.79 -14.01
C GLY A 109 -19.12 30.45 -12.89
N TYR A 110 -17.83 30.71 -13.11
CA TYR A 110 -16.91 31.27 -12.11
C TYR A 110 -16.77 30.42 -10.84
N ASN A 111 -17.12 29.14 -10.90
CA ASN A 111 -16.99 28.21 -9.79
C ASN A 111 -15.55 27.71 -9.66
N LEU A 112 -14.79 28.27 -8.73
CA LEU A 112 -13.37 27.96 -8.50
C LEU A 112 -13.11 26.70 -7.65
N ASN A 113 -14.10 25.83 -7.47
CA ASN A 113 -13.90 24.58 -6.74
C ASN A 113 -12.88 23.70 -7.49
N ILE A 114 -11.84 23.25 -6.78
CA ILE A 114 -10.68 22.54 -7.33
C ILE A 114 -11.09 21.26 -8.08
N SER A 115 -12.11 20.54 -7.60
CA SER A 115 -12.58 19.30 -8.22
C SER A 115 -13.09 19.47 -9.65
N ARG A 116 -13.39 20.70 -10.08
CA ARG A 116 -13.77 21.01 -11.47
C ARG A 116 -12.58 21.08 -12.42
N TYR A 117 -11.38 21.31 -11.90
CA TYR A 117 -10.20 21.61 -12.70
C TYR A 117 -9.08 20.59 -12.54
N VAL A 118 -9.02 19.91 -11.40
CA VAL A 118 -8.03 18.89 -11.08
C VAL A 118 -8.76 17.64 -10.60
N SER A 119 -8.58 16.54 -11.30
CA SER A 119 -9.05 15.23 -10.83
C SER A 119 -8.14 14.74 -9.72
N THR A 120 -8.71 14.41 -8.55
CA THR A 120 -7.99 13.76 -7.46
C THR A 120 -8.09 12.23 -7.53
N ALA A 121 -8.88 11.70 -8.47
CA ALA A 121 -9.07 10.27 -8.65
C ALA A 121 -7.74 9.59 -9.00
N GLU A 122 -7.51 8.41 -8.44
CA GLU A 122 -6.37 7.59 -8.81
C GLU A 122 -6.68 6.94 -10.16
N PRO A 123 -5.74 7.00 -11.12
CA PRO A 123 -5.92 6.28 -12.37
C PRO A 123 -6.05 4.79 -12.06
N GLU A 124 -7.06 4.15 -12.64
CA GLU A 124 -7.20 2.70 -12.53
C GLU A 124 -5.94 2.04 -13.09
N LYS A 125 -5.37 1.10 -12.32
CA LYS A 125 -4.19 0.36 -12.76
C LYS A 125 -4.53 -0.36 -14.06
N LYS A 126 -3.83 -0.04 -15.14
CA LYS A 126 -3.92 -0.82 -16.38
C LYS A 126 -3.36 -2.21 -16.07
N ILE A 127 -4.23 -3.21 -16.09
CA ILE A 127 -3.86 -4.60 -15.86
C ILE A 127 -3.29 -5.16 -17.17
N ASP A 128 -2.07 -5.68 -17.15
CA ASP A 128 -1.56 -6.49 -18.25
C ASP A 128 -2.16 -7.90 -18.16
N LEU A 129 -3.04 -8.21 -19.10
CA LEU A 129 -3.71 -9.51 -19.15
C LEU A 129 -2.72 -10.66 -19.45
N ASN A 130 -1.62 -10.38 -20.16
CA ASN A 130 -0.61 -11.39 -20.44
C ASN A 130 0.16 -11.74 -19.16
N GLU A 131 0.61 -10.73 -18.41
CA GLU A 131 1.30 -10.94 -17.13
C GLU A 131 0.42 -11.71 -16.14
N VAL A 132 -0.86 -11.35 -16.05
CA VAL A 132 -1.82 -12.07 -15.19
C VAL A 132 -1.97 -13.52 -15.63
N ASN A 133 -2.06 -13.79 -16.93
CA ASN A 133 -2.18 -15.15 -17.44
C ASN A 133 -0.92 -15.98 -17.19
N GLU A 134 0.27 -15.41 -17.38
CA GLU A 134 1.55 -16.09 -17.06
C GLU A 134 1.64 -16.41 -15.56
N ARG A 135 1.24 -15.46 -14.71
CA ARG A 135 1.20 -15.67 -13.26
C ARG A 135 0.21 -16.77 -12.88
N LEU A 136 -0.99 -16.80 -13.47
CA LEU A 136 -1.97 -17.87 -13.26
C LEU A 136 -1.43 -19.24 -13.70
N ALA A 137 -0.74 -19.31 -14.84
CA ALA A 137 -0.13 -20.54 -15.31
C ALA A 137 0.91 -21.06 -14.30
N SER A 138 1.81 -20.18 -13.81
CA SER A 138 2.82 -20.55 -12.82
C SER A 138 2.22 -21.03 -11.48
N ILE A 139 1.10 -20.43 -11.06
CA ILE A 139 0.40 -20.83 -9.83
C ILE A 139 -0.20 -22.23 -10.00
N ASN A 140 -0.83 -22.49 -11.15
CA ASN A 140 -1.40 -23.81 -11.44
C ASN A 140 -0.32 -24.90 -11.50
N GLU A 141 0.84 -24.62 -12.07
CA GLU A 141 1.97 -25.56 -12.09
C GLU A 141 2.45 -25.88 -10.67
N ARG A 142 2.57 -24.87 -9.81
CA ARG A 142 2.92 -25.07 -8.40
C ARG A 142 1.86 -25.86 -7.62
N ILE A 143 0.57 -25.59 -7.87
CA ILE A 143 -0.53 -26.36 -7.28
C ILE A 143 -0.42 -27.82 -7.69
N GLN A 144 -0.17 -28.09 -8.98
CA GLN A 144 -0.01 -29.46 -9.47
C GLN A 144 1.18 -30.15 -8.81
N THR A 145 2.34 -29.48 -8.78
CA THR A 145 3.56 -30.00 -8.15
C THR A 145 3.32 -30.37 -6.69
N HIS A 146 2.71 -29.48 -5.91
CA HIS A 146 2.43 -29.74 -4.51
C HIS A 146 1.32 -30.78 -4.30
N ALA A 147 0.35 -30.88 -5.22
CA ALA A 147 -0.65 -31.94 -5.19
C ALA A 147 -0.01 -33.31 -5.45
N ASP A 148 0.94 -33.39 -6.38
CA ASP A 148 1.70 -34.61 -6.67
C ASP A 148 2.59 -35.00 -5.48
N GLU A 149 3.33 -34.06 -4.90
CA GLU A 149 4.10 -34.27 -3.67
C GLU A 149 3.21 -34.76 -2.53
N HIS A 150 2.05 -34.14 -2.32
CA HIS A 150 1.08 -34.55 -1.31
C HIS A 150 0.56 -35.98 -1.56
N ASN A 151 0.29 -36.32 -2.82
CA ASN A 151 -0.18 -37.65 -3.19
C ASN A 151 0.89 -38.73 -3.02
N GLU A 152 2.17 -38.41 -3.23
CA GLU A 152 3.27 -39.31 -2.90
C GLU A 152 3.33 -39.57 -1.38
N PHE A 153 3.23 -38.54 -0.54
CA PHE A 153 3.17 -38.74 0.92
C PHE A 153 1.96 -39.57 1.35
N LEU A 154 0.80 -39.40 0.72
CA LEU A 154 -0.38 -40.23 1.00
C LEU A 154 -0.12 -41.71 0.66
N LYS A 155 0.54 -42.00 -0.47
CA LYS A 155 0.92 -43.37 -0.85
C LYS A 155 1.88 -43.99 0.16
N GLU A 156 2.89 -43.25 0.62
CA GLU A 156 3.84 -43.73 1.64
C GLU A 156 3.13 -44.09 2.96
N LEU A 157 2.08 -43.35 3.31
CA LEU A 157 1.24 -43.62 4.49
C LEU A 157 0.17 -44.70 4.27
N GLY A 158 0.10 -45.30 3.08
CA GLY A 158 -0.91 -46.31 2.73
C GLY A 158 -2.33 -45.75 2.56
N LEU A 159 -2.46 -44.44 2.37
CA LEU A 159 -3.71 -43.73 2.17
C LEU A 159 -3.99 -43.51 0.68
N LYS A 160 -5.27 -43.32 0.34
CA LYS A 160 -5.69 -43.10 -1.05
C LYS A 160 -5.35 -41.66 -1.48
N ALA A 161 -4.68 -41.52 -2.62
CA ALA A 161 -4.43 -40.24 -3.28
C ALA A 161 -5.72 -39.52 -3.67
N ILE A 162 -5.65 -38.19 -3.77
CA ILE A 162 -6.77 -37.28 -4.03
C ILE A 162 -6.56 -36.57 -5.36
#